data_AF-R7UH65-F1
#
_entry.id   AF-R7UH65-F1
#
_cell.length_a   1.000
_cell.length_b   1.000
_cell.length_c   1.000
_cell.angle_alpha   90.00
_cell.angle_beta   90.00
_cell.angle_gamma   90.00
#
_symmetry.space_group_name_H-M   'P 1'
#
loop_
_entity.id
_entity.type
_entity.pdbx_description
1 polymer ?
#
loop_
_entity_poly.entity_id
_entity_poly.type
_entity_poly.pdbx_seq_one_letter_code
_entity_poly.pdbx_strand_id
1 'polypeptide(L)'
;MKFLLTVLLFAFVSADADNARLLAAKNILNEILVEGRDLTVQYNIFNVGGSAAREVSLTDASFPESDFEVIQGSLEVNWNRLAPGSNVSHAVILRPTKSGYFNFTSAEISYLASEEASERQIGYTSGPGEGGIMHHRDYDRKFSPHVIDWAAFAVMTLPSLGIPFLLWFSSKSKYDKPRASKKHN
;
A
#
# COMPACT_ATOMS: atom_id res chain seq x y z
N MET A 1 -57.82 18.59 14.57
CA MET A 1 -56.70 18.34 13.64
C MET A 1 -55.40 18.36 14.43
N LYS A 2 -54.73 17.23 14.58
CA LYS A 2 -53.28 17.10 14.80
C LYS A 2 -52.97 15.59 14.80
N PHE A 3 -52.62 15.10 13.62
CA PHE A 3 -52.17 13.73 13.36
C PHE A 3 -50.85 13.50 14.12
N LEU A 4 -50.81 12.48 14.96
CA LEU A 4 -49.61 12.05 15.66
C LEU A 4 -48.91 11.03 14.74
N LEU A 5 -47.76 11.44 14.21
CA LEU A 5 -47.01 10.73 13.17
C LEU A 5 -46.11 9.68 13.84
N THR A 6 -46.55 8.42 13.84
CA THR A 6 -45.76 7.28 14.32
C THR A 6 -44.73 6.90 13.24
N VAL A 7 -43.45 7.16 13.48
CA VAL A 7 -42.35 6.69 12.63
C VAL A 7 -42.14 5.20 12.90
N LEU A 8 -42.52 4.35 11.95
CA LEU A 8 -42.29 2.92 11.99
C LEU A 8 -40.86 2.63 11.52
N LEU A 9 -39.96 2.33 12.46
CA LEU A 9 -38.62 1.86 12.17
C LEU A 9 -38.70 0.39 11.72
N PHE A 10 -38.62 0.14 10.41
CA PHE A 10 -38.54 -1.23 9.86
C PHE A 10 -37.17 -1.81 10.19
N ALA A 11 -37.07 -2.59 11.27
CA ALA A 11 -35.94 -3.47 11.51
C ALA A 11 -36.07 -4.69 10.57
N PHE A 12 -35.30 -4.72 9.49
CA PHE A 12 -35.09 -5.95 8.72
C PHE A 12 -34.29 -6.92 9.59
N VAL A 13 -34.98 -7.77 10.35
CA VAL A 13 -34.38 -9.00 10.89
C VAL A 13 -34.31 -9.98 9.74
N SER A 14 -33.14 -10.13 9.12
CA SER A 14 -32.88 -11.26 8.20
C SER A 14 -32.99 -12.55 8.99
N ALA A 15 -34.02 -13.35 8.69
CA ALA A 15 -34.32 -14.63 9.32
C ALA A 15 -33.39 -15.78 8.86
N ASP A 16 -32.12 -15.48 8.57
CA ASP A 16 -31.12 -16.48 8.17
C ASP A 16 -29.88 -16.39 9.07
N ALA A 17 -30.14 -16.16 10.36
CA ALA A 17 -29.12 -15.98 11.39
C ALA A 17 -28.55 -17.30 11.91
N ASP A 18 -29.11 -18.47 11.56
CA ASP A 18 -28.64 -19.74 12.14
C ASP A 18 -27.34 -20.24 11.52
N ASN A 19 -27.03 -19.85 10.29
CA ASN A 19 -25.82 -20.28 9.59
C ASN A 19 -24.71 -19.22 9.61
N ALA A 20 -23.46 -19.66 9.57
CA ALA A 20 -22.32 -18.78 9.44
C ALA A 20 -22.33 -18.16 8.04
N ARG A 21 -22.00 -16.87 7.98
CA ARG A 21 -21.93 -16.11 6.74
C ARG A 21 -20.67 -15.28 6.76
N LEU A 22 -19.78 -15.53 5.80
CA LEU A 22 -18.51 -14.83 5.73
C LEU A 22 -18.57 -13.69 4.71
N LEU A 23 -18.18 -12.50 5.15
CA LEU A 23 -17.83 -11.38 4.28
C LEU A 23 -16.32 -11.27 4.25
N ALA A 24 -15.76 -11.05 3.06
CA ALA A 24 -14.32 -10.93 2.93
C ALA A 24 -13.91 -9.81 1.98
N ALA A 25 -12.84 -9.13 2.36
CA ALA A 25 -12.26 -8.03 1.62
C ALA A 25 -10.76 -8.24 1.43
N LYS A 26 -10.31 -8.07 0.20
CA LYS A 26 -8.89 -8.00 -0.19
C LYS A 26 -8.54 -6.55 -0.44
N ASN A 27 -7.46 -6.09 0.17
CA ASN A 27 -6.92 -4.75 0.03
C ASN A 27 -5.43 -4.81 -0.29
N ILE A 28 -4.98 -3.94 -1.18
CA ILE A 28 -3.57 -3.69 -1.42
C ILE A 28 -3.22 -2.44 -0.62
N LEU A 29 -2.32 -2.57 0.35
CA LEU A 29 -2.04 -1.49 1.29
C LEU A 29 -1.04 -0.46 0.74
N ASN A 30 -0.32 -0.81 -0.33
CA ASN A 30 0.64 0.07 -0.97
C ASN A 30 -0.04 1.08 -1.89
N GLU A 31 0.32 2.36 -1.75
CA GLU A 31 -0.16 3.42 -2.65
C GLU A 31 0.50 3.35 -4.03
N ILE A 32 1.77 2.94 -4.09
CA ILE A 32 2.56 2.84 -5.33
C ILE A 32 3.20 1.47 -5.39
N LEU A 33 2.95 0.76 -6.48
CA LEU A 33 3.52 -0.56 -6.73
C LEU A 33 4.77 -0.41 -7.59
N VAL A 34 5.86 -1.05 -7.17
CA VAL A 34 7.16 -0.94 -7.83
C VAL A 34 7.80 -2.31 -7.95
N GLU A 35 8.33 -2.58 -9.13
CA GLU A 35 9.18 -3.73 -9.40
C GLU A 35 10.31 -3.84 -8.36
N GLY A 36 10.47 -5.01 -7.77
CA GLY A 36 11.49 -5.31 -6.77
C GLY A 36 11.25 -4.73 -5.38
N ARG A 37 10.11 -4.07 -5.12
CA ARG A 37 9.74 -3.58 -3.78
C ARG A 37 8.57 -4.35 -3.19
N ASP A 38 8.52 -4.41 -1.87
CA ASP A 38 7.53 -5.22 -1.16
C ASP A 38 6.11 -4.66 -1.32
N LEU A 39 5.20 -5.54 -1.74
CA LEU A 39 3.76 -5.38 -1.90
C LEU A 39 3.07 -6.10 -0.74
N THR A 40 2.25 -5.39 0.02
CA THR A 40 1.46 -5.96 1.11
C THR A 40 0.01 -6.12 0.67
N VAL A 41 -0.46 -7.37 0.68
CA VAL A 41 -1.84 -7.72 0.42
C VAL A 41 -2.48 -8.14 1.73
N GLN A 42 -3.59 -7.48 2.09
CA GLN A 42 -4.34 -7.75 3.30
C GLN A 42 -5.71 -8.35 2.96
N TYR A 43 -6.02 -9.48 3.59
CA TYR A 43 -7.30 -10.15 3.56
C TYR A 43 -7.98 -9.98 4.91
N ASN A 44 -9.19 -9.47 4.91
CA ASN A 44 -10.02 -9.32 6.10
C ASN A 44 -11.27 -10.17 5.91
N ILE A 45 -11.52 -11.09 6.84
CA ILE A 45 -12.66 -12.00 6.81
C ILE A 45 -13.48 -11.74 8.08
N PHE A 46 -14.78 -11.54 7.91
CA PHE A 46 -15.73 -11.24 8.97
C PHE A 46 -16.85 -12.27 8.95
N ASN A 47 -17.11 -12.90 10.10
CA ASN A 47 -18.30 -13.73 10.25
C ASN A 47 -19.48 -12.88 10.72
N VAL A 48 -20.41 -12.61 9.81
CA VAL A 48 -21.65 -11.85 10.07
C VAL A 48 -22.86 -12.75 10.29
N GLY A 49 -22.68 -14.08 10.23
CA GLY A 49 -23.71 -15.05 10.57
C GLY A 49 -23.84 -15.25 12.09
N GLY A 50 -24.88 -15.97 12.52
CA GLY A 50 -25.12 -16.25 13.93
C GLY A 50 -24.52 -17.57 14.44
N SER A 51 -23.88 -18.38 13.58
CA SER A 51 -23.09 -19.54 13.99
C SER A 51 -21.63 -19.46 13.57
N ALA A 52 -20.81 -20.40 14.08
CA ALA A 52 -19.37 -20.41 13.84
C ALA A 52 -19.06 -21.08 12.50
N ALA A 53 -18.32 -20.40 11.64
CA ALA A 53 -17.78 -21.01 10.42
C ALA A 53 -16.63 -21.96 10.79
N ARG A 54 -16.58 -23.13 10.16
CA ARG A 54 -15.52 -24.13 10.39
C ARG A 54 -14.70 -24.37 9.13
N GLU A 55 -13.45 -24.78 9.34
CA GLU A 55 -12.50 -25.14 8.27
C GLU A 55 -12.44 -24.07 7.17
N VAL A 56 -12.34 -22.81 7.60
CA VAL A 56 -12.27 -21.67 6.70
C VAL A 56 -10.92 -21.71 5.99
N SER A 57 -10.94 -21.87 4.67
CA SER A 57 -9.78 -21.90 3.80
C SER A 57 -9.79 -20.68 2.90
N LEU A 58 -8.67 -19.97 2.82
CA LEU A 58 -8.46 -18.85 1.90
C LEU A 58 -7.35 -19.25 0.93
N THR A 59 -7.63 -19.13 -0.37
CA THR A 59 -6.68 -19.42 -1.45
C THR A 59 -6.71 -18.30 -2.47
N ASP A 60 -5.53 -17.75 -2.81
CA ASP A 60 -5.40 -16.70 -3.81
C ASP A 60 -4.47 -17.11 -4.96
N ALA A 61 -5.05 -17.35 -6.13
CA ALA A 61 -4.33 -17.71 -7.36
C ALA A 61 -3.94 -16.50 -8.21
N SER A 62 -4.18 -15.27 -7.74
CA SER A 62 -3.91 -14.04 -8.53
C SER A 62 -2.42 -13.72 -8.68
N PHE A 63 -1.54 -14.40 -7.94
CA PHE A 63 -0.12 -14.08 -7.82
C PHE A 63 0.76 -15.26 -8.25
N PRO A 64 1.01 -15.43 -9.56
CA PRO A 64 1.86 -16.51 -10.04
C PRO A 64 3.32 -16.29 -9.66
N GLU A 65 4.03 -17.37 -9.31
CA GLU A 65 5.45 -17.35 -8.92
C GLU A 65 6.39 -16.81 -10.03
N SER A 66 5.93 -16.80 -11.29
CA SER A 66 6.68 -16.24 -12.42
C SER A 66 6.83 -14.72 -12.36
N ASP A 67 5.91 -14.04 -11.68
CA ASP A 67 5.82 -12.57 -11.64
C ASP A 67 5.87 -12.02 -10.21
N PHE A 68 5.61 -12.86 -9.20
CA PHE A 68 5.62 -12.48 -7.79
C PHE A 68 6.39 -13.49 -6.95
N GLU A 69 7.26 -12.99 -6.08
CA GLU A 69 7.97 -13.76 -5.06
C GLU A 69 7.26 -13.60 -3.70
N VAL A 70 7.00 -14.69 -2.99
CA VAL A 70 6.44 -14.64 -1.63
C VAL A 70 7.58 -14.41 -0.64
N ILE A 71 7.60 -13.23 0.00
CA ILE A 71 8.61 -12.88 1.01
C ILE A 71 8.16 -13.32 2.40
N GLN A 72 6.88 -13.10 2.73
CA GLN A 72 6.32 -13.44 4.04
C GLN A 72 4.84 -13.78 3.94
N GLY A 73 4.41 -14.76 4.74
CA GLY A 73 3.02 -15.21 4.79
C GLY A 73 2.77 -16.35 3.80
N SER A 74 1.49 -16.63 3.56
CA SER A 74 1.06 -17.69 2.64
C SER A 74 -0.19 -17.24 1.88
N LEU A 75 -0.25 -17.54 0.58
CA LEU A 75 -1.42 -17.31 -0.26
C LEU A 75 -2.52 -18.37 -0.05
N GLU A 76 -2.17 -19.46 0.62
CA GLU A 76 -3.10 -20.50 1.07
C GLU A 76 -3.02 -20.61 2.60
N VAL A 77 -4.14 -20.40 3.28
CA VAL A 77 -4.21 -20.43 4.74
C VAL A 77 -5.53 -20.99 5.22
N ASN A 78 -5.49 -21.75 6.30
CA ASN A 78 -6.64 -22.44 6.87
C ASN A 78 -6.84 -22.05 8.34
N TRP A 79 -8.08 -21.76 8.72
CA TRP A 79 -8.52 -21.51 10.09
C TRP A 79 -9.56 -22.55 10.49
N ASN A 80 -9.34 -23.20 11.64
CA ASN A 80 -10.22 -24.27 12.10
C ASN A 80 -11.63 -23.78 12.42
N ARG A 81 -11.76 -22.58 13.00
CA ARG A 81 -13.04 -22.04 13.47
C ARG A 81 -13.01 -20.51 13.50
N LEU A 82 -14.11 -19.89 13.08
CA LEU A 82 -14.35 -18.46 13.19
C LEU A 82 -15.70 -18.20 13.88
N ALA A 83 -15.67 -17.65 15.09
CA ALA A 83 -16.86 -17.41 15.91
C ALA A 83 -17.82 -16.38 15.26
N PRO A 84 -19.13 -16.43 15.58
CA PRO A 84 -20.07 -15.41 15.10
C PRO A 84 -19.66 -14.02 15.62
N GLY A 85 -19.74 -13.01 14.75
CA GLY A 85 -19.33 -11.63 15.07
C GLY A 85 -17.82 -11.41 15.19
N SER A 86 -16.98 -12.44 14.95
CA SER A 86 -15.52 -12.32 14.98
C SER A 86 -14.92 -12.07 13.59
N ASN A 87 -13.70 -11.53 13.58
CA ASN A 87 -12.95 -11.24 12.37
C ASN A 87 -11.52 -11.76 12.45
N VAL A 88 -10.98 -12.10 11.29
CA VAL A 88 -9.58 -12.46 11.12
C VAL A 88 -8.99 -11.64 9.98
N SER A 89 -7.78 -11.15 10.22
CA SER A 89 -6.99 -10.42 9.23
C SER A 89 -5.73 -11.21 8.94
N HIS A 90 -5.44 -11.41 7.67
CA HIS A 90 -4.25 -12.09 7.16
C HIS A 90 -3.52 -11.17 6.20
N ALA A 91 -2.20 -11.08 6.31
CA ALA A 91 -1.39 -10.26 5.43
C ALA A 91 -0.28 -11.11 4.80
N VAL A 92 -0.09 -10.91 3.51
CA VAL A 92 0.97 -11.55 2.72
C VAL A 92 1.82 -10.46 2.11
N ILE A 93 3.14 -10.61 2.26
CA ILE A 93 4.13 -9.73 1.64
C ILE A 93 4.69 -10.44 0.43
N LEU A 94 4.47 -9.83 -0.72
CA LEU A 94 4.92 -10.28 -2.03
C LEU A 94 5.94 -9.30 -2.57
N ARG A 95 6.77 -9.73 -3.51
CA ARG A 95 7.66 -8.85 -4.27
C ARG A 95 7.45 -9.09 -5.76
N PRO A 96 6.95 -8.10 -6.52
CA PRO A 96 6.79 -8.25 -7.95
C PRO A 96 8.16 -8.21 -8.64
N THR A 97 8.42 -9.19 -9.50
CA THR A 97 9.68 -9.33 -10.24
C THR A 97 9.63 -8.64 -11.60
N LYS A 98 8.44 -8.29 -12.08
CA LYS A 98 8.23 -7.59 -13.35
C LYS A 98 7.35 -6.37 -13.16
N SER A 99 7.59 -5.35 -13.96
CA SER A 99 6.66 -4.24 -14.12
C SER A 99 5.54 -4.60 -15.12
N GLY A 100 4.47 -3.82 -15.10
CA GLY A 100 3.35 -3.98 -16.01
C GLY A 100 2.00 -3.80 -15.32
N TYR A 101 0.93 -4.04 -16.07
CA TYR A 101 -0.42 -4.06 -15.50
C TYR A 101 -0.76 -5.47 -15.05
N PHE A 102 -1.17 -5.60 -13.80
CA PHE A 102 -1.55 -6.87 -13.20
C PHE A 102 -2.98 -6.79 -12.69
N ASN A 103 -3.72 -7.87 -12.88
CA ASN A 103 -5.09 -7.98 -12.40
C ASN A 103 -5.09 -8.61 -11.00
N PHE A 104 -5.39 -7.80 -9.99
CA PHE A 104 -5.59 -8.27 -8.64
C PHE A 104 -7.03 -8.76 -8.48
N THR A 105 -7.25 -10.00 -8.92
CA THR A 105 -8.53 -10.69 -8.81
C THR A 105 -8.88 -11.05 -7.37
N SER A 106 -10.12 -11.46 -7.13
CA SER A 106 -10.59 -11.94 -5.84
C SER A 106 -9.92 -13.25 -5.44
N ALA A 107 -9.66 -13.43 -4.15
CA ALA A 107 -9.30 -14.73 -3.58
C ALA A 107 -10.56 -15.56 -3.31
N GLU A 108 -10.40 -16.87 -3.34
CA GLU A 108 -11.46 -17.84 -3.02
C GLU A 108 -11.44 -18.15 -1.52
N ILE A 109 -12.62 -18.25 -0.92
CA ILE A 109 -12.81 -18.66 0.46
C ILE A 109 -13.77 -19.85 0.48
N SER A 110 -13.37 -20.95 1.12
CA SER A 110 -14.26 -22.09 1.36
C SER A 110 -14.45 -22.34 2.86
N TYR A 111 -15.65 -22.69 3.29
CA TYR A 111 -15.95 -22.94 4.70
C TYR A 111 -17.20 -23.82 4.90
N LEU A 112 -17.33 -24.40 6.09
CA LEU A 112 -18.56 -25.06 6.53
C LEU A 112 -19.41 -24.09 7.35
N ALA A 113 -20.70 -23.97 6.99
CA ALA A 113 -21.59 -22.94 7.52
C ALA A 113 -22.20 -23.26 8.89
N SER A 114 -22.26 -24.53 9.29
CA SER A 114 -22.77 -24.97 10.59
C SER A 114 -22.05 -26.23 11.07
N GLU A 115 -22.29 -26.65 12.31
CA GLU A 115 -21.68 -27.87 12.88
C GLU A 115 -22.19 -29.15 12.19
N GLU A 116 -23.42 -29.16 11.66
CA GLU A 116 -23.98 -30.30 10.92
C GLU A 116 -23.80 -30.20 9.39
N ALA A 117 -23.28 -29.08 8.88
CA ALA A 117 -23.10 -28.88 7.44
C ALA A 117 -21.96 -29.76 6.91
N SER A 118 -22.28 -30.63 5.95
CA SER A 118 -21.27 -31.44 5.22
C SER A 118 -20.83 -30.79 3.90
N GLU A 119 -21.55 -29.78 3.41
CA GLU A 119 -21.25 -29.09 2.16
C GLU A 119 -20.44 -27.81 2.43
N ARG A 120 -19.33 -27.64 1.70
CA ARG A 120 -18.51 -26.43 1.76
C ARG A 120 -19.16 -25.33 0.94
N GLN A 121 -19.37 -24.19 1.58
CA GLN A 121 -19.74 -22.96 0.90
C GLN A 121 -18.50 -22.30 0.32
N ILE A 122 -18.64 -21.76 -0.89
CA ILE A 122 -17.59 -21.03 -1.60
C ILE A 122 -18.00 -19.56 -1.68
N GLY A 123 -17.10 -18.68 -1.27
CA GLY A 123 -17.22 -17.23 -1.38
C GLY A 123 -15.97 -16.63 -2.02
N TYR A 124 -16.05 -15.36 -2.39
CA TYR A 124 -14.94 -14.63 -2.97
C TYR A 124 -14.72 -13.33 -2.20
N THR A 125 -13.46 -12.91 -2.11
CA THR A 125 -13.14 -11.58 -1.58
C THR A 125 -13.52 -10.49 -2.57
N SER A 126 -13.45 -9.23 -2.14
CA SER A 126 -13.35 -8.12 -3.10
C SER A 126 -12.16 -8.32 -4.05
N GLY A 127 -12.28 -7.77 -5.26
CA GLY A 127 -11.18 -7.67 -6.23
C GLY A 127 -10.76 -6.20 -6.36
N PRO A 128 -9.54 -5.82 -5.93
CA PRO A 128 -9.04 -4.46 -6.12
C PRO A 128 -9.00 -3.98 -7.59
N GLY A 129 -8.95 -4.92 -8.54
CA GLY A 129 -8.95 -4.64 -9.97
C GLY A 129 -7.55 -4.61 -10.57
N GLU A 130 -7.41 -3.93 -11.70
CA GLU A 130 -6.12 -3.78 -12.37
C GLU A 130 -5.26 -2.74 -11.65
N GLY A 131 -4.00 -3.07 -11.35
CA GLY A 131 -3.03 -2.11 -10.85
C GLY A 131 -1.73 -2.16 -11.63
N GLY A 132 -1.18 -0.97 -11.89
CA GLY A 132 0.10 -0.81 -12.59
C GLY A 132 1.27 -0.91 -11.62
N ILE A 133 2.15 -1.87 -11.87
CA ILE A 133 3.45 -1.99 -11.22
C ILE A 133 4.46 -1.21 -12.05
N MET A 134 5.00 -0.13 -11.46
CA MET A 134 5.95 0.74 -12.12
C MET A 134 7.35 0.13 -12.08
N HIS A 135 8.14 0.39 -13.14
CA HIS A 135 9.56 0.07 -13.13
C HIS A 135 10.31 0.80 -12.02
N HIS A 136 11.30 0.13 -11.43
CA HIS A 136 12.16 0.70 -10.41
C HIS A 136 12.84 2.01 -10.85
N ARG A 137 13.39 2.04 -12.07
CA ARG A 137 14.04 3.24 -12.63
C ARG A 137 13.09 4.43 -12.75
N ASP A 138 11.85 4.18 -13.16
CA ASP A 138 10.86 5.24 -13.33
C ASP A 138 10.35 5.74 -11.97
N TYR A 139 10.32 4.86 -10.97
CA TYR A 139 10.10 5.23 -9.57
C TYR A 139 11.19 6.17 -9.07
N ASP A 140 12.46 5.78 -9.16
CA ASP A 140 13.57 6.57 -8.62
C ASP A 140 13.65 7.96 -9.25
N ARG A 141 13.40 8.07 -10.57
CA ARG A 141 13.37 9.37 -11.26
C ARG A 141 12.25 10.29 -10.75
N LYS A 142 11.10 9.75 -10.37
CA LYS A 142 9.93 10.54 -9.93
C LYS A 142 9.95 10.84 -8.44
N PHE A 143 10.37 9.87 -7.63
CA PHE A 143 10.17 9.88 -6.17
C PHE A 143 11.47 9.97 -5.36
N SER A 144 12.63 9.91 -6.00
CA SER A 144 13.94 10.12 -5.35
C SER A 144 14.73 11.32 -5.91
N PRO A 145 14.13 12.52 -6.09
CA PRO A 145 14.89 13.70 -6.47
C PRO A 145 15.74 14.19 -5.30
N HIS A 146 17.07 14.09 -5.43
CA HIS A 146 18.03 14.56 -4.42
C HIS A 146 18.26 16.08 -4.46
N VAL A 147 17.35 16.84 -5.06
CA VAL A 147 17.52 18.29 -5.30
C VAL A 147 17.62 19.05 -3.97
N ILE A 148 16.81 18.66 -2.97
CA ILE A 148 16.83 19.29 -1.65
C ILE A 148 18.15 18.98 -0.92
N ASP A 149 18.67 17.75 -1.05
CA ASP A 149 19.95 17.36 -0.46
C ASP A 149 21.10 18.17 -1.08
N TRP A 150 21.11 18.31 -2.42
CA TRP A 150 22.07 19.15 -3.12
C TRP A 150 21.96 20.63 -2.72
N ALA A 151 20.75 21.15 -2.55
CA ALA A 151 20.52 22.52 -2.11
C ALA A 151 21.03 22.74 -0.67
N ALA A 152 20.74 21.83 0.25
CA ALA A 152 21.23 21.88 1.63
C ALA A 152 22.76 21.84 1.67
N PHE A 153 23.38 20.93 0.89
CA PHE A 153 24.83 20.85 0.77
C PHE A 153 25.44 22.15 0.23
N ALA A 154 24.84 22.76 -0.79
CA ALA A 154 25.28 24.05 -1.31
C ALA A 154 25.21 25.13 -0.22
N VAL A 155 24.08 25.23 0.51
CA VAL A 155 23.92 26.21 1.60
C VAL A 155 24.95 26.01 2.72
N MET A 156 25.25 24.77 3.09
CA MET A 156 26.22 24.46 4.15
C MET A 156 27.67 24.74 3.76
N THR A 157 28.03 24.54 2.48
CA THR A 157 29.40 24.75 1.99
C THR A 157 29.68 26.19 1.56
N LEU A 158 28.63 26.97 1.27
CA LEU A 158 28.73 28.36 0.83
C LEU A 158 29.50 29.28 1.79
N PRO A 159 29.36 29.23 3.13
CA PRO A 159 30.14 30.09 4.02
C PRO A 159 31.65 29.79 3.96
N SER A 160 32.02 28.52 3.96
CA SER A 160 33.41 28.06 3.97
C SER A 160 34.15 28.39 2.67
N LEU A 161 33.44 28.37 1.53
CA LEU A 161 34.00 28.75 0.22
C LEU A 161 33.86 30.25 -0.06
N GLY A 162 32.71 30.83 0.32
CA GLY A 162 32.33 32.20 0.01
C GLY A 162 33.11 33.25 0.79
N ILE A 163 33.32 33.06 2.09
CA ILE A 163 34.06 34.04 2.91
C ILE A 163 35.51 34.21 2.42
N PRO A 164 36.31 33.14 2.24
CA PRO A 164 37.67 33.29 1.71
C PRO A 164 37.71 33.87 0.30
N PHE A 165 36.77 33.48 -0.58
CA PHE A 165 36.68 34.00 -1.94
C PHE A 165 36.41 35.51 -1.97
N LEU A 166 35.45 36.00 -1.18
CA LEU A 166 35.11 37.42 -1.10
C LEU A 166 36.29 38.25 -0.57
N LEU A 167 36.98 37.75 0.46
CA LEU A 167 38.17 38.39 1.00
C LEU A 167 39.27 38.49 -0.07
N TRP A 168 39.56 37.40 -0.78
CA TRP A 168 40.54 37.38 -1.86
C TRP A 168 40.17 38.34 -3.00
N PHE A 169 38.92 38.32 -3.46
CA PHE A 169 38.45 39.15 -4.56
C PHE A 169 38.52 40.65 -4.22
N SER A 170 38.15 41.02 -2.99
CA SER A 170 38.28 42.38 -2.48
C SER A 170 39.74 42.85 -2.39
N SER A 171 40.68 41.93 -2.11
CA SER A 171 42.11 42.21 -2.10
C SER A 171 42.64 42.41 -3.51
N LYS A 172 42.40 41.44 -4.41
CA LYS A 172 42.89 41.48 -5.79
C LYS A 172 42.43 42.74 -6.53
N SER A 173 41.15 43.08 -6.43
CA SER A 173 40.60 44.28 -7.09
C SER A 173 41.22 45.61 -6.62
N LYS A 174 41.81 45.66 -5.41
CA LYS A 174 42.52 46.85 -4.91
C LYS A 174 43.93 46.97 -5.49
N TYR A 175 44.64 45.85 -5.64
CA TYR A 175 46.07 45.84 -5.99
C TYR A 175 46.35 45.63 -7.48
N ASP A 176 45.41 45.06 -8.26
CA ASP A 176 45.56 44.88 -9.71
C ASP A 176 45.17 46.11 -10.56
N LYS A 177 45.03 47.30 -9.96
CA LYS A 177 44.80 48.51 -10.75
C LYS A 177 46.06 48.84 -11.58
N PRO A 178 45.97 48.95 -12.92
CA PRO A 178 47.13 49.28 -13.73
C PRO A 178 47.69 50.65 -13.32
N ARG A 179 49.00 50.70 -13.07
CA ARG A 179 49.71 51.93 -12.67
C ARG A 179 49.51 52.98 -13.77
N ALA A 180 48.79 54.07 -13.46
CA ALA A 180 48.64 55.18 -14.39
C ALA A 180 50.03 55.69 -14.79
N SER A 181 50.37 55.55 -16.07
CA SER A 181 51.60 56.06 -16.65
C SER A 181 51.63 57.58 -16.45
N LYS A 182 52.61 58.07 -15.68
CA LYS A 182 52.89 59.51 -15.60
C LYS A 182 53.41 59.96 -16.96
N LYS A 183 52.60 60.67 -17.74
CA LYS A 183 53.11 61.42 -18.89
C LYS A 183 54.03 62.52 -18.36
N HIS A 184 55.30 62.44 -18.73
CA HIS A 184 56.28 63.49 -18.52
C HIS A 184 56.04 64.54 -19.61
N ASN A 185 55.77 65.79 -19.22
CA ASN A 185 55.67 66.94 -20.12
C ASN A 185 57.06 67.46 -20.46
#